data_AF-C5TD81-F1
#
_entry.id   AF-C5TD81-F1
#
_cell.length_a   1.000
_cell.length_b   1.000
_cell.length_c   1.000
_cell.angle_alpha   90.00
_cell.angle_beta   90.00
_cell.angle_gamma   90.00
#
_symmetry.space_group_name_H-M   'P 1'
#
loop_
_entity.id
_entity.type
_entity.pdbx_description
1 polymer ?
#
loop_
_entity_poly.entity_id
_entity_poly.type
_entity_poly.pdbx_seq_one_letter_code
_entity_poly.pdbx_strand_id
1 'polypeptide(L)' 'MALTTAAPARTSFDLKSASLPVVAVLLKTTDAAQFAADLAERVADAPGFFDNDPVLIDLAPVREAEASIDFAA' A
#
# COMPACT_ATOMS: atom_id res chain seq x y z
N MET A 1 -17.76 -24.96 44.96
CA MET A 1 -18.40 -24.04 44.00
C MET A 1 -17.53 -24.02 42.75
N ALA A 2 -18.03 -24.49 41.61
CA ALA A 2 -17.26 -24.51 40.36
C ALA A 2 -17.45 -23.19 39.62
N LEU A 3 -16.36 -22.45 39.39
CA LEU A 3 -16.36 -21.29 38.50
C LEU A 3 -16.41 -21.81 37.06
N THR A 4 -17.59 -21.74 36.43
CA THR A 4 -17.69 -21.94 34.99
C THR A 4 -17.21 -20.65 34.33
N THR A 5 -15.93 -20.58 33.97
CA THR A 5 -15.45 -19.56 33.04
C THR A 5 -16.07 -19.86 31.68
N ALA A 6 -16.95 -18.98 31.20
CA ALA A 6 -17.44 -19.03 29.84
C ALA A 6 -16.24 -18.97 28.89
N ALA A 7 -16.04 -20.02 28.10
CA ALA A 7 -15.00 -20.03 27.08
C ALA A 7 -15.26 -18.86 26.12
N PRO A 8 -14.25 -18.05 25.77
CA PRO A 8 -14.43 -16.98 24.80
C PRO A 8 -14.99 -17.58 23.50
N ALA A 9 -16.04 -16.97 22.97
CA ALA A 9 -16.60 -17.36 21.69
C ALA A 9 -15.47 -17.38 20.66
N ARG A 10 -15.32 -18.48 19.92
CA ARG A 10 -14.37 -18.57 18.81
C ARG A 10 -14.79 -17.55 17.76
N THR A 11 -14.18 -16.37 17.79
CA THR A 11 -14.26 -15.41 16.70
C THR A 11 -13.52 -16.01 15.51
N SER A 12 -14.03 -15.82 14.30
CA SER A 12 -13.36 -16.30 13.09
C SER A 12 -12.11 -15.50 12.74
N PHE A 13 -11.79 -14.45 13.49
CA PHE A 13 -10.66 -13.55 13.27
C PHE A 13 -10.23 -12.85 14.57
N ASP A 14 -8.99 -12.34 14.55
CA ASP A 14 -8.44 -11.41 15.54
C ASP A 14 -7.94 -10.15 14.82
N LEU A 15 -8.19 -8.98 15.39
CA LEU A 15 -7.60 -7.72 14.94
C LEU A 15 -6.38 -7.40 15.81
N LYS A 16 -5.23 -7.18 15.18
CA LYS A 16 -3.98 -6.80 15.86
C LYS A 16 -3.35 -5.65 15.09
N SER A 17 -2.81 -4.66 15.82
CA SER A 17 -2.00 -3.62 15.21
C SER A 17 -0.63 -4.17 14.86
N ALA A 18 -0.11 -3.80 13.70
CA ALA A 18 1.24 -4.09 13.26
C ALA A 18 1.80 -2.88 12.51
N SER A 19 3.12 -2.71 12.59
CA SER A 19 3.85 -1.77 11.74
C SER A 19 4.66 -2.59 10.75
N LEU A 20 4.44 -2.37 9.45
CA LEU A 20 5.17 -3.05 8.39
C LEU A 20 6.06 -2.03 7.67
N PRO A 21 7.39 -2.24 7.60
CA PRO A 21 8.24 -1.41 6.76
C PRO A 21 7.89 -1.68 5.29
N VAL A 22 7.47 -0.65 4.56
CA VAL A 22 7.11 -0.75 3.15
C VAL A 22 7.63 0.48 2.39
N VAL A 23 7.93 0.31 1.11
CA VAL A 23 8.24 1.44 0.23
C VAL A 23 6.94 2.16 -0.11
N ALA A 24 6.92 3.48 0.04
CA ALA A 24 5.79 4.32 -0.35
C ALA A 24 6.13 5.15 -1.59
N VAL A 25 5.34 4.99 -2.65
CA VAL A 25 5.35 5.84 -3.85
C VAL A 25 4.31 6.94 -3.66
N LEU A 26 4.75 8.17 -3.44
CA LEU A 26 3.88 9.34 -3.47
C LEU A 26 3.64 9.75 -4.93
N LEU A 27 2.46 9.42 -5.46
CA LEU A 27 2.10 9.74 -6.84
C LEU A 27 1.75 11.23 -6.93
N LYS A 28 2.50 11.97 -7.76
CA LYS A 28 2.35 13.43 -7.94
C LYS A 28 1.76 13.86 -9.27
N THR A 29 1.53 12.90 -10.18
CA THR A 29 0.97 13.12 -11.51
C THR A 29 -0.03 12.02 -11.81
N THR A 30 -1.07 12.34 -12.57
CA THR A 30 -2.01 11.36 -13.12
C THR A 30 -1.61 10.88 -14.52
N ASP A 31 -0.54 11.43 -15.09
CA ASP A 31 0.08 10.93 -16.33
C ASP A 31 0.90 9.67 -16.05
N ALA A 32 0.33 8.51 -16.41
CA ALA A 32 0.97 7.21 -16.22
C ALA A 32 2.21 7.00 -17.10
N ALA A 33 2.27 7.62 -18.29
CA ALA A 33 3.42 7.48 -19.18
C ALA A 33 4.62 8.25 -18.62
N GLN A 34 4.37 9.46 -18.12
CA GLN A 34 5.39 10.24 -17.41
C GLN A 34 5.87 9.48 -16.16
N PHE A 35 4.95 8.97 -15.33
CA PHE A 35 5.31 8.20 -14.13
C PHE A 35 6.17 6.97 -14.45
N ALA A 36 5.82 6.21 -15.50
CA ALA A 36 6.57 5.02 -15.89
C ALA A 36 8.00 5.37 -16.35
N ALA A 37 8.17 6.45 -17.11
CA ALA A 37 9.47 6.92 -17.55
C ALA A 37 10.34 7.35 -16.36
N ASP A 38 9.80 8.19 -15.47
CA ASP A 38 10.48 8.67 -14.26
C ASP A 38 10.87 7.50 -13.34
N LEU A 39 9.97 6.52 -13.16
CA LEU A 39 10.24 5.34 -12.34
C LEU A 39 11.37 4.50 -12.94
N ALA A 40 11.32 4.24 -14.26
CA ALA A 40 12.33 3.45 -14.95
C ALA A 40 13.72 4.07 -14.82
N GLU A 41 13.85 5.40 -14.95
CA GLU A 41 15.11 6.11 -14.73
C GLU A 41 15.60 5.94 -13.28
N ARG A 42 14.72 6.09 -12.29
CA ARG A 42 15.11 5.98 -10.88
C ARG A 42 15.57 4.59 -10.47
N VAL A 43 15.00 3.54 -11.05
CA VAL A 43 15.35 2.15 -10.71
C VAL A 43 16.46 1.58 -11.59
N ALA A 44 16.88 2.28 -12.65
CA ALA A 44 17.92 1.82 -13.57
C ALA A 44 19.24 1.50 -12.86
N ASP A 45 19.62 2.33 -11.88
CA ASP A 45 20.84 2.16 -11.08
C ASP A 45 20.65 1.28 -9.84
N ALA A 46 19.44 0.75 -9.63
CA ALA A 46 19.07 -0.04 -8.46
C ALA A 46 18.45 -1.39 -8.87
N PRO A 47 19.25 -2.33 -9.40
CA PRO A 47 18.76 -3.68 -9.73
C PRO A 47 18.19 -4.35 -8.47
N GLY A 48 16.98 -4.89 -8.59
CA GLY A 48 16.29 -5.51 -7.47
C GLY A 48 15.68 -4.52 -6.48
N PHE A 49 15.55 -3.22 -6.83
CA PHE A 49 15.02 -2.18 -5.92
C PHE A 49 13.75 -2.59 -5.17
N PHE A 50 12.85 -3.29 -5.86
CA PHE A 50 11.62 -3.78 -5.25
C PHE A 50 11.70 -5.21 -4.77
N ASP A 51 12.59 -6.08 -5.26
CA ASP A 51 12.70 -7.52 -4.91
C ASP A 51 11.38 -8.26 -4.50
N ASN A 52 10.26 -7.98 -5.18
CA ASN A 52 8.89 -8.43 -4.82
C ASN A 52 8.35 -7.99 -3.44
N ASP A 53 8.99 -7.01 -2.81
CA ASP A 53 8.52 -6.30 -1.64
C ASP A 53 7.22 -5.52 -1.92
N PRO A 54 6.31 -5.45 -0.94
CA PRO A 54 5.08 -4.69 -1.05
C PRO A 54 5.38 -3.19 -1.17
N VAL A 55 4.67 -2.54 -2.10
CA VAL A 55 4.75 -1.09 -2.33
C VAL A 55 3.39 -0.46 -2.03
N LEU A 56 3.39 0.59 -1.22
CA LEU A 56 2.23 1.43 -0.98
C LEU A 56 2.24 2.56 -2.02
N ILE A 57 1.11 2.78 -2.69
CA ILE A 57 0.93 3.92 -3.59
C ILE A 57 0.04 4.94 -2.88
N ASP A 58 0.59 6.10 -2.56
CA ASP A 58 -0.14 7.22 -1.95
C ASP A 58 -0.65 8.15 -3.04
N LEU A 59 -1.98 8.28 -3.10
CA LEU A 59 -2.71 9.06 -4.08
C LEU A 59 -3.19 10.40 -3.51
N ALA A 60 -2.91 10.70 -2.25
CA ALA A 60 -3.26 11.98 -1.63
C ALA A 60 -2.82 13.20 -2.45
N PRO A 61 -1.62 13.23 -3.08
CA PRO A 61 -1.19 14.41 -3.83
C PRO A 61 -1.97 14.67 -5.12
N VAL A 62 -2.55 13.64 -5.73
CA VAL A 62 -3.32 13.75 -6.99
C VAL A 62 -4.83 13.81 -6.77
N ARG A 63 -5.29 13.90 -5.52
CA ARG A 63 -6.71 13.94 -5.16
C ARG A 63 -7.48 15.05 -5.89
N GLU A 64 -6.86 16.22 -6.00
CA GLU A 64 -7.45 17.42 -6.62
C GLU A 64 -6.98 17.62 -8.07
N ALA A 65 -6.33 16.62 -8.67
CA ALA A 65 -5.91 16.70 -10.07
C ALA A 65 -7.13 16.71 -10.99
N GLU A 66 -7.10 17.55 -12.03
CA GLU A 66 -8.22 17.66 -12.98
C GLU A 66 -8.44 16.36 -13.77
N ALA A 67 -7.35 15.67 -14.11
CA ALA A 67 -7.40 14.39 -14.79
C ALA A 67 -7.58 13.25 -13.78
N SER A 68 -8.56 12.38 -14.05
CA SER A 68 -8.85 11.19 -13.24
C SER A 68 -7.74 10.14 -13.34
N ILE A 69 -7.54 9.37 -12.27
CA ILE A 69 -6.67 8.19 -12.33
C ILE A 69 -7.41 7.04 -13.03
N ASP A 70 -6.72 6.36 -13.94
CA ASP A 70 -7.27 5.26 -14.75
C ASP A 70 -7.23 3.91 -14.02
N PHE A 71 -7.92 3.81 -12.88
CA PHE A 71 -8.23 2.52 -12.26
C PHE A 71 -9.59 2.56 -11.56
N ALA A 72 -10.28 1.42 -11.55
CA ALA A 72 -11.58 1.29 -10.91
C ALA A 72 -11.46 1.21 -9.37
N ALA A 73 -12.40 1.85 -8.67
CA ALA A 73 -12.53 1.79 -7.21
C ALA A 73 -13.23 0.51 -6.74
#